data_AF-A0A8T6RGY8-F1
#
_entry.id   AF-A0A8T6RGY8-F1
#
_cell.length_a   1.000
_cell.length_b   1.000
_cell.length_c   1.000
_cell.angle_alpha   90.00
_cell.angle_beta   90.00
_cell.angle_gamma   90.00
#
_symmetry.space_group_name_H-M   'P 1'
#
loop_
_entity.id
_entity.type
_entity.pdbx_description
1 polymer ?
#
loop_
_entity_poly.entity_id
_entity_poly.type
_entity_poly.pdbx_seq_one_letter_code
_entity_poly.pdbx_strand_id
1 'polypeptide(L)'
;MNRTNKSADFVREEFKKYYLNEFIKQSTITSIEEREFGFQYWEGPLFLRHFNFYDRDALNQYLTTKIPRHCYSSAALYELPGEKNINEKNWIGCDFVIDIDADHVDLPCQIEHDEYVCNACGKAGKGKPPKTCSCNNNSFKNKTWVCEDCLKFSKMETIKIIDDFFIPDFGLDPEKLLIKFSGNRGYHIQIQSESFKKLDQDSRREIANYITGKNIDLDLHGFKFDKSIMIGPYKNDKGWNSRIMKYLIKYIEETDQKDFKKISSSKFINEFLDKRDLIIKDLKLERPKWNVMKLSPKIWKKIIEVAIETHAGKIDEPVSTDTKRLLRLPNSLHGKTGLQAKIVSYDELDKFDPLTDTLVFEGEVKVKFKKCPEFTLGNYVYGPYEGGEVEIVNKSAAIFSICKGTAELY
;
A
#
# COMPACT_ATOMS: atom_id res chain seq x y z
N MET A 1 20.51 25.23 -25.16
CA MET A 1 21.39 25.04 -23.99
C MET A 1 20.61 24.29 -22.94
N ASN A 2 20.77 22.96 -22.89
CA ASN A 2 20.09 22.09 -21.93
C ASN A 2 20.61 22.43 -20.53
N ARG A 3 19.83 23.16 -19.72
CA ARG A 3 20.08 23.25 -18.28
C ARG A 3 19.85 21.85 -17.71
N THR A 4 20.92 21.09 -17.52
CA THR A 4 20.98 20.02 -16.54
C THR A 4 20.34 20.54 -15.25
N ASN A 5 19.31 19.83 -14.77
CA ASN A 5 18.59 20.22 -13.56
C ASN A 5 19.52 19.95 -12.37
N LYS A 6 20.24 20.99 -11.91
CA LYS A 6 21.18 20.91 -10.77
C LYS A 6 20.63 20.14 -9.57
N SER A 7 19.32 20.26 -9.31
CA SER A 7 18.66 19.53 -8.22
C SER A 7 18.62 18.02 -8.49
N ALA A 8 18.32 17.60 -9.72
CA ALA A 8 18.31 16.19 -10.11
C ALA A 8 19.73 15.59 -10.07
N ASP A 9 20.73 16.34 -10.53
CA ASP A 9 22.14 15.91 -10.48
C ASP A 9 22.62 15.75 -9.03
N PHE A 10 22.25 16.70 -8.15
CA PHE A 10 22.53 16.59 -6.72
C PHE A 10 21.94 15.32 -6.10
N VAL A 11 20.64 15.07 -6.32
CA VAL A 11 20.00 13.86 -5.78
C VAL A 11 20.66 12.60 -6.36
N ARG A 12 20.97 12.59 -7.66
CA ARG A 12 21.67 11.47 -8.30
C ARG A 12 23.02 11.19 -7.67
N GLU A 13 23.82 12.20 -7.36
CA GLU A 13 25.11 12.02 -6.70
C GLU A 13 24.97 11.49 -5.26
N GLU A 14 23.95 11.92 -4.50
CA GLU A 14 23.69 11.36 -3.17
C GLU A 14 23.19 9.90 -3.27
N PHE A 15 22.38 9.56 -4.27
CA PHE A 15 21.99 8.18 -4.57
C PHE A 15 23.21 7.30 -4.88
N LYS A 16 24.17 7.82 -5.64
CA LYS A 16 25.43 7.12 -5.95
C LYS A 16 26.21 6.80 -4.67
N LYS A 17 26.37 7.79 -3.77
CA LYS A 17 27.05 7.59 -2.48
C LYS A 17 26.37 6.52 -1.63
N TYR A 18 25.03 6.53 -1.59
CA TYR A 18 24.26 5.50 -0.90
C TYR A 18 24.50 4.10 -1.50
N TYR A 19 24.39 3.95 -2.82
CA TYR A 19 24.61 2.66 -3.48
C TYR A 19 26.04 2.13 -3.33
N LEU A 20 27.03 3.02 -3.21
CA LEU A 20 28.43 2.64 -2.96
C LEU A 20 28.65 2.08 -1.55
N ASN A 21 28.02 2.69 -0.54
CA ASN A 21 28.37 2.43 0.86
C ASN A 21 27.40 1.51 1.60
N GLU A 22 26.09 1.69 1.40
CA GLU A 22 25.07 1.07 2.26
C GLU A 22 24.35 -0.09 1.58
N PHE A 23 24.03 0.03 0.30
CA PHE A 23 23.32 -1.03 -0.43
C PHE A 23 24.07 -2.37 -0.41
N ILE A 24 25.40 -2.32 -0.57
CA ILE A 24 26.26 -3.52 -0.56
C ILE A 24 26.16 -4.28 0.77
N LYS A 25 26.17 -3.55 1.89
CA LYS A 25 26.19 -4.15 3.24
C LYS A 25 24.87 -4.84 3.58
N GLN A 26 23.76 -4.38 3.02
CA GLN A 26 22.42 -4.73 3.47
C GLN A 26 21.63 -5.57 2.45
N SER A 27 22.14 -5.84 1.25
CA SER A 27 21.37 -6.53 0.20
C SER A 27 21.00 -7.97 0.58
N THR A 28 19.69 -8.22 0.74
CA THR A 28 19.11 -9.52 1.15
C THR A 28 18.33 -10.23 0.03
N ILE A 29 18.42 -9.75 -1.22
CA ILE A 29 17.74 -10.40 -2.34
C ILE A 29 18.25 -11.84 -2.54
N THR A 30 17.30 -12.75 -2.76
CA THR A 30 17.50 -14.18 -3.03
C THR A 30 17.21 -14.48 -4.50
N SER A 31 17.78 -15.56 -5.05
CA SER A 31 17.59 -15.99 -6.44
C SER A 31 17.86 -14.87 -7.46
N ILE A 32 19.04 -14.24 -7.41
CA ILE A 32 19.35 -13.07 -8.25
C ILE A 32 19.45 -13.48 -9.71
N GLU A 33 20.10 -14.61 -9.96
CA GLU A 33 20.34 -15.25 -11.23
C GLU A 33 19.05 -15.68 -11.95
N GLU A 34 17.96 -15.88 -11.20
CA GLU A 34 16.64 -16.28 -11.72
C GLU A 34 15.67 -15.10 -11.86
N ARG A 35 16.03 -13.91 -11.37
CA ARG A 35 15.14 -12.74 -11.35
C ARG A 35 15.41 -11.80 -12.52
N GLU A 36 14.33 -11.30 -13.10
CA GLU A 36 14.38 -10.14 -13.98
C GLU A 36 14.51 -8.87 -13.15
N PHE A 37 15.37 -7.96 -13.59
CA PHE A 37 15.52 -6.63 -13.03
C PHE A 37 15.00 -5.58 -14.01
N GLY A 38 14.46 -4.50 -13.43
CA GLY A 38 13.97 -3.35 -14.16
C GLY A 38 14.39 -2.05 -13.49
N PHE A 39 14.63 -1.01 -14.29
CA PHE A 39 15.19 0.25 -13.83
C PHE A 39 14.52 1.43 -14.52
N GLN A 40 14.32 2.51 -13.75
CA GLN A 40 14.01 3.83 -14.28
C GLN A 40 15.18 4.76 -14.00
N TYR A 41 15.57 5.55 -15.00
CA TYR A 41 16.70 6.46 -14.92
C TYR A 41 16.25 7.92 -14.75
N TRP A 42 17.22 8.80 -14.51
CA TRP A 42 17.02 10.25 -14.37
C TRP A 42 16.64 10.91 -15.70
N GLU A 43 17.14 10.36 -16.81
CA GLU A 43 16.89 10.79 -18.18
C GLU A 43 16.61 9.57 -19.08
N GLY A 44 15.98 9.80 -20.23
CA GLY A 44 15.73 8.78 -21.24
C GLY A 44 14.40 8.03 -21.04
N PRO A 45 14.28 6.78 -21.54
CA PRO A 45 13.03 6.03 -21.52
C PRO A 45 12.50 5.84 -20.10
N LEU A 46 11.17 5.87 -19.96
CA LEU A 46 10.47 5.85 -18.67
C LEU A 46 10.78 4.61 -17.83
N PHE A 47 11.06 3.46 -18.46
CA PHE A 47 11.35 2.22 -17.77
C PHE A 47 12.08 1.24 -18.69
N LEU A 48 13.20 0.67 -18.23
CA LEU A 48 13.95 -0.39 -18.92
C LEU A 48 13.86 -1.70 -18.14
N ARG A 49 13.82 -2.81 -18.87
CA ARG A 49 13.52 -4.17 -18.37
C ARG A 49 14.45 -5.20 -19.01
N HIS A 50 14.27 -6.46 -18.63
CA HIS A 50 15.03 -7.60 -19.15
C HIS A 50 16.52 -7.55 -18.78
N PHE A 51 16.84 -7.00 -17.60
CA PHE A 51 18.16 -7.13 -17.01
C PHE A 51 18.22 -8.40 -16.17
N ASN A 52 19.37 -9.05 -16.18
CA ASN A 52 19.71 -10.15 -15.28
C ASN A 52 21.13 -9.92 -14.74
N PHE A 53 21.39 -10.47 -13.56
CA PHE A 53 22.69 -10.41 -12.92
C PHE A 53 23.04 -11.81 -12.42
N TYR A 54 24.31 -12.17 -12.46
CA TYR A 54 24.77 -13.48 -12.01
C TYR A 54 24.86 -13.57 -10.48
N ASP A 55 25.12 -12.44 -9.82
CA ASP A 55 25.29 -12.35 -8.38
C ASP A 55 25.03 -10.93 -7.86
N ARG A 56 25.19 -10.77 -6.54
CA ARG A 56 25.03 -9.50 -5.84
C ARG A 56 26.05 -8.46 -6.29
N ASP A 57 27.28 -8.87 -6.54
CA ASP A 57 28.38 -7.94 -6.83
C ASP A 57 28.19 -7.30 -8.21
N ALA A 58 27.75 -8.07 -9.21
CA ALA A 58 27.39 -7.57 -10.53
C ALA A 58 26.22 -6.56 -10.46
N LEU A 59 25.18 -6.86 -9.66
CA LEU A 59 24.08 -5.94 -9.43
C LEU A 59 24.57 -4.65 -8.74
N ASN A 60 25.38 -4.78 -7.70
CA ASN A 60 25.94 -3.64 -6.97
C ASN A 60 26.81 -2.74 -7.86
N GLN A 61 27.69 -3.34 -8.68
CA GLN A 61 28.51 -2.63 -9.66
C GLN A 61 27.64 -1.89 -10.68
N TYR A 62 26.54 -2.51 -11.11
CA TYR A 62 25.59 -1.87 -12.02
C TYR A 62 24.92 -0.66 -11.38
N LEU A 63 24.41 -0.79 -10.15
CA LEU A 63 23.73 0.29 -9.43
C LEU A 63 24.66 1.48 -9.17
N THR A 64 25.92 1.23 -8.80
CA THR A 64 26.91 2.28 -8.55
C THR A 64 27.39 2.97 -9.82
N THR A 65 27.32 2.29 -10.97
CA THR A 65 27.70 2.84 -12.28
C THR A 65 26.56 3.58 -12.95
N LYS A 66 25.36 2.99 -12.99
CA LYS A 66 24.20 3.51 -13.74
C LYS A 66 23.33 4.44 -12.89
N ILE A 67 23.36 4.29 -11.58
CA ILE A 67 22.67 5.12 -10.58
C ILE A 67 21.18 5.30 -10.94
N PRO A 68 20.39 4.21 -10.98
CA PRO A 68 18.99 4.31 -11.35
C PRO A 68 18.22 5.14 -10.32
N ARG A 69 17.20 5.84 -10.81
CA ARG A 69 16.24 6.60 -9.99
C ARG A 69 15.26 5.66 -9.28
N HIS A 70 14.90 4.55 -9.93
CA HIS A 70 14.09 3.48 -9.33
C HIS A 70 14.63 2.12 -9.75
N CYS A 71 14.71 1.19 -8.79
CA CYS A 71 15.22 -0.17 -8.98
C CYS A 71 14.13 -1.19 -8.67
N TYR A 72 14.02 -2.23 -9.49
CA TYR A 72 13.00 -3.27 -9.36
C TYR A 72 13.57 -4.66 -9.63
N SER A 73 12.98 -5.66 -8.99
CA SER A 73 13.24 -7.09 -9.24
C SER A 73 11.92 -7.84 -9.36
N SER A 74 11.85 -8.87 -10.19
CA SER A 74 10.64 -9.67 -10.37
C SER A 74 10.32 -10.47 -9.12
N ALA A 75 9.03 -10.61 -8.82
CA ALA A 75 8.54 -11.65 -7.93
C ALA A 75 8.65 -13.03 -8.60
N ALA A 76 8.53 -13.05 -9.94
CA ALA A 76 8.74 -14.21 -10.79
C ALA A 76 10.21 -14.66 -10.85
N LEU A 77 10.39 -15.96 -11.02
CA LEU A 77 11.64 -16.66 -11.25
C LEU A 77 11.62 -17.27 -12.66
N TYR A 78 12.74 -17.18 -13.35
CA TYR A 78 12.91 -17.58 -14.74
C TYR A 78 14.25 -18.30 -14.91
N GLU A 79 14.33 -19.26 -15.83
CA GLU A 79 15.63 -19.82 -16.21
C GLU A 79 16.45 -18.81 -17.04
N LEU A 80 15.76 -18.00 -17.87
CA LEU A 80 16.35 -16.99 -18.74
C LEU A 80 15.73 -15.59 -18.48
N PRO A 81 16.01 -14.96 -17.32
CA PRO A 81 15.34 -13.72 -16.92
C PRO A 81 15.61 -12.51 -17.84
N GLY A 82 16.74 -12.52 -18.56
CA GLY A 82 17.15 -11.48 -19.51
C GLY A 82 16.47 -11.56 -20.88
N GLU A 83 15.73 -12.63 -21.18
CA GLU A 83 15.09 -12.78 -22.50
C GLU A 83 13.96 -11.76 -22.69
N LYS A 84 13.78 -11.25 -23.91
CA LYS A 84 12.74 -10.26 -24.21
C LYS A 84 11.39 -10.93 -24.43
N ASN A 85 11.40 -12.09 -25.09
CA ASN A 85 10.19 -12.86 -25.30
C ASN A 85 9.79 -13.61 -24.03
N ILE A 86 8.59 -13.33 -23.52
CA ILE A 86 8.10 -13.94 -22.28
C ILE A 86 7.99 -15.47 -22.36
N ASN A 87 7.72 -16.02 -23.54
CA ASN A 87 7.59 -17.46 -23.74
C ASN A 87 8.96 -18.16 -23.73
N GLU A 88 10.04 -17.41 -23.97
CA GLU A 88 11.42 -17.90 -24.01
C GLU A 88 12.15 -17.68 -22.68
N LYS A 89 11.54 -16.96 -21.72
CA LYS A 89 12.10 -16.80 -20.37
C LYS A 89 12.14 -18.09 -19.55
N ASN A 90 11.32 -19.10 -19.90
CA ASN A 90 11.08 -20.32 -19.11
C ASN A 90 10.73 -19.99 -17.64
N TRP A 91 9.46 -19.67 -17.38
CA TRP A 91 8.97 -19.35 -16.04
C TRP A 91 9.07 -20.56 -15.09
N ILE A 92 9.69 -20.36 -13.92
CA ILE A 92 9.92 -21.39 -12.90
C ILE A 92 8.86 -21.32 -11.80
N GLY A 93 8.53 -20.10 -11.37
CA GLY A 93 7.66 -19.83 -10.22
C GLY A 93 7.49 -18.33 -10.00
N CYS A 94 6.62 -17.95 -9.07
CA CYS A 94 6.49 -16.54 -8.68
C CYS A 94 6.14 -16.42 -7.20
N ASP A 95 6.94 -15.69 -6.44
CA ASP A 95 6.60 -15.39 -5.05
C ASP A 95 5.18 -14.79 -4.98
N PHE A 96 4.39 -15.15 -3.96
CA PHE A 96 3.07 -14.54 -3.79
C PHE A 96 3.25 -13.20 -3.08
N VAL A 97 2.60 -12.16 -3.60
CA VAL A 97 2.85 -10.79 -3.18
C VAL A 97 1.53 -10.14 -2.84
N ILE A 98 1.45 -9.50 -1.68
CA ILE A 98 0.40 -8.54 -1.38
C ILE A 98 1.02 -7.15 -1.40
N ASP A 99 0.37 -6.22 -2.09
CA ASP A 99 0.71 -4.80 -2.05
C ASP A 99 -0.37 -4.02 -1.31
N ILE A 100 0.06 -3.28 -0.31
CA ILE A 100 -0.75 -2.39 0.51
C ILE A 100 -0.25 -0.98 0.27
N ASP A 101 -0.97 -0.19 -0.51
CA ASP A 101 -0.66 1.22 -0.76
C ASP A 101 -1.86 2.09 -0.38
N ALA A 102 -1.59 3.16 0.37
CA ALA A 102 -2.58 4.17 0.71
C ALA A 102 -3.25 4.78 -0.53
N ASP A 103 -2.61 4.78 -1.70
CA ASP A 103 -3.21 5.22 -2.96
C ASP A 103 -4.45 4.42 -3.39
N HIS A 104 -4.56 3.16 -2.97
CA HIS A 104 -5.64 2.27 -3.36
C HIS A 104 -6.86 2.34 -2.44
N VAL A 105 -6.80 3.17 -1.38
CA VAL A 105 -7.90 3.37 -0.42
C VAL A 105 -8.26 4.84 -0.27
N ASP A 106 -9.51 5.13 0.06
CA ASP A 106 -10.01 6.49 0.19
C ASP A 106 -9.81 6.97 1.62
N LEU A 107 -8.66 7.58 1.89
CA LEU A 107 -8.32 8.10 3.22
C LEU A 107 -8.72 9.57 3.36
N PRO A 108 -9.30 10.00 4.49
CA PRO A 108 -9.67 11.39 4.70
C PRO A 108 -8.52 12.39 4.50
N CYS A 109 -7.30 12.04 4.94
CA CYS A 109 -6.12 12.90 4.84
C CYS A 109 -5.76 13.25 3.39
N GLN A 110 -6.12 12.41 2.40
CA GLN A 110 -5.79 12.64 0.99
C GLN A 110 -6.41 13.93 0.46
N ILE A 111 -7.57 14.35 0.99
CA ILE A 111 -8.21 15.61 0.62
C ILE A 111 -7.36 16.83 1.03
N GLU A 112 -6.51 16.69 2.04
CA GLU A 112 -5.67 17.79 2.52
C GLU A 112 -4.38 17.96 1.70
N HIS A 113 -3.81 16.86 1.22
CA HIS A 113 -2.46 16.86 0.65
C HIS A 113 -2.32 16.36 -0.79
N ASP A 114 -3.28 15.59 -1.31
CA ASP A 114 -3.26 15.15 -2.71
C ASP A 114 -4.02 16.15 -3.59
N GLU A 115 -3.45 16.41 -4.77
CA GLU A 115 -4.03 17.29 -5.78
C GLU A 115 -4.05 16.57 -7.13
N TYR A 116 -5.06 16.88 -7.95
CA TYR A 116 -5.12 16.41 -9.32
C TYR A 116 -5.40 17.56 -10.28
N VAL A 117 -4.94 17.42 -11.52
CA VAL A 117 -5.20 18.35 -12.63
C VAL A 117 -5.62 17.55 -13.85
N CYS A 118 -6.75 17.88 -14.45
CA CYS A 118 -7.19 17.27 -15.71
C CYS A 118 -6.21 17.63 -16.84
N ASN A 119 -5.68 16.63 -17.54
CA ASN A 119 -4.72 16.84 -18.62
C ASN A 119 -5.31 17.55 -19.85
N ALA A 120 -6.64 17.53 -20.02
CA ALA A 120 -7.31 18.14 -21.17
C ALA A 120 -7.77 19.59 -20.92
N CYS A 121 -8.43 19.86 -19.78
CA CYS A 121 -9.02 21.18 -19.51
C CYS A 121 -8.33 21.96 -18.40
N GLY A 122 -7.30 21.40 -17.74
CA GLY A 122 -6.58 22.07 -16.66
C GLY A 122 -7.36 22.20 -15.35
N LYS A 123 -8.61 21.71 -15.26
CA LYS A 123 -9.39 21.74 -14.02
C LYS A 123 -8.67 20.98 -12.92
N ALA A 124 -8.45 21.66 -11.79
CA ALA A 124 -7.79 21.11 -10.63
C ALA A 124 -8.77 20.77 -9.51
N GLY A 125 -8.38 19.86 -8.61
CA GLY A 125 -9.11 19.52 -7.39
C GLY A 125 -8.19 18.87 -6.36
N LYS A 126 -8.74 18.60 -5.19
CA LYS A 126 -8.04 17.91 -4.09
C LYS A 126 -8.49 16.46 -3.94
N GLY A 127 -7.65 15.63 -3.32
CA GLY A 127 -7.88 14.20 -3.13
C GLY A 127 -7.68 13.39 -4.41
N LYS A 128 -8.35 12.24 -4.49
CA LYS A 128 -8.30 11.40 -5.69
C LYS A 128 -9.08 12.02 -6.85
N PRO A 129 -8.57 11.91 -8.09
CA PRO A 129 -9.31 12.36 -9.25
C PRO A 129 -10.60 11.55 -9.43
N PRO A 130 -11.70 12.18 -9.88
CA PRO A 130 -12.89 11.44 -10.28
C PRO A 130 -12.57 10.54 -11.49
N LYS A 131 -13.36 9.48 -11.69
CA LYS A 131 -13.22 8.59 -12.87
C LYS A 131 -13.27 9.35 -14.20
N THR A 132 -14.10 10.39 -14.27
CA THR A 132 -14.28 11.24 -15.45
C THR A 132 -14.37 12.70 -15.03
N CYS A 133 -13.64 13.56 -15.73
CA CYS A 133 -13.68 15.01 -15.55
C CYS A 133 -15.00 15.58 -16.11
N SER A 134 -15.41 16.76 -15.67
CA SER A 134 -16.54 17.50 -16.25
C SER A 134 -16.37 17.86 -17.74
N CYS A 135 -15.17 17.69 -18.31
CA CYS A 135 -14.92 17.82 -19.75
C CYS A 135 -14.88 16.47 -20.49
N ASN A 136 -15.39 15.39 -19.87
CA ASN A 136 -15.40 14.01 -20.38
C ASN A 136 -14.02 13.37 -20.62
N ASN A 137 -12.94 13.98 -20.11
CA ASN A 137 -11.61 13.39 -20.11
C ASN A 137 -11.39 12.50 -18.89
N ASN A 138 -10.63 11.42 -19.04
CA ASN A 138 -10.33 10.45 -17.97
C ASN A 138 -8.86 10.48 -17.54
N SER A 139 -8.05 11.39 -18.09
CA SER A 139 -6.62 11.49 -17.84
C SER A 139 -6.29 12.66 -16.90
N PHE A 140 -5.63 12.36 -15.80
CA PHE A 140 -5.27 13.34 -14.77
C PHE A 140 -3.77 13.26 -14.44
N LYS A 141 -3.19 14.41 -14.14
CA LYS A 141 -1.89 14.53 -13.47
C LYS A 141 -2.13 14.63 -11.98
N ASN A 142 -1.62 13.67 -11.22
CA ASN A 142 -1.73 13.64 -9.76
C ASN A 142 -0.44 14.15 -9.13
N LYS A 143 -0.58 14.97 -8.09
CA LYS A 143 0.50 15.38 -7.19
C LYS A 143 0.15 14.84 -5.82
N THR A 144 0.95 13.91 -5.32
CA THR A 144 0.65 13.20 -4.08
C THR A 144 1.72 13.39 -3.02
N TRP A 145 1.28 13.39 -1.76
CA TRP A 145 2.13 13.61 -0.60
C TRP A 145 2.24 12.37 0.29
N VAL A 146 3.37 12.21 0.98
CA VAL A 146 3.51 11.19 2.03
C VAL A 146 3.17 11.85 3.35
N CYS A 147 2.17 11.34 4.06
CA CYS A 147 1.79 11.82 5.39
C CYS A 147 1.76 10.66 6.39
N GLU A 148 1.81 11.00 7.68
CA GLU A 148 1.80 10.05 8.79
C GLU A 148 0.55 9.17 8.78
N ASP A 149 -0.63 9.73 8.49
CA ASP A 149 -1.88 8.98 8.45
C ASP A 149 -1.89 7.89 7.36
N CYS A 150 -1.40 8.22 6.16
CA CYS A 150 -1.27 7.24 5.06
C CYS A 150 -0.31 6.11 5.45
N LEU A 151 0.84 6.45 6.03
CA LEU A 151 1.85 5.46 6.45
C LEU A 151 1.33 4.58 7.59
N LYS A 152 0.65 5.18 8.57
CA LYS A 152 0.02 4.48 9.68
C LYS A 152 -1.06 3.53 9.17
N PHE A 153 -1.91 3.98 8.25
CA PHE A 153 -2.91 3.12 7.62
C PHE A 153 -2.25 1.90 6.96
N SER A 154 -1.30 2.11 6.04
CA SER A 154 -0.66 1.02 5.31
C SER A 154 0.07 0.04 6.24
N LYS A 155 0.69 0.53 7.31
CA LYS A 155 1.34 -0.31 8.34
C LYS A 155 0.33 -1.17 9.09
N MET A 156 -0.73 -0.56 9.62
CA MET A 156 -1.79 -1.26 10.34
C MET A 156 -2.52 -2.27 9.44
N GLU A 157 -2.71 -1.94 8.18
CA GLU A 157 -3.33 -2.83 7.20
C GLU A 157 -2.42 -4.02 6.86
N THR A 158 -1.10 -3.81 6.79
CA THR A 158 -0.10 -4.88 6.64
C THR A 158 -0.15 -5.84 7.83
N ILE A 159 -0.12 -5.31 9.06
CA ILE A 159 -0.24 -6.11 10.29
C ILE A 159 -1.55 -6.89 10.30
N LYS A 160 -2.68 -6.23 9.98
CA LYS A 160 -4.00 -6.87 9.91
C LYS A 160 -4.00 -8.04 8.92
N ILE A 161 -3.41 -7.91 7.74
CA ILE A 161 -3.38 -9.00 6.75
C ILE A 161 -2.58 -10.19 7.28
N ILE A 162 -1.46 -9.93 7.96
CA ILE A 162 -0.63 -10.98 8.56
C ILE A 162 -1.39 -11.68 9.69
N ASP A 163 -1.87 -10.91 10.66
CA ASP A 163 -2.45 -11.41 11.92
C ASP A 163 -3.85 -11.98 11.76
N ASP A 164 -4.69 -11.33 10.95
CA ASP A 164 -6.07 -11.74 10.79
C ASP A 164 -6.24 -12.79 9.67
N PHE A 165 -5.28 -12.99 8.75
CA PHE A 165 -5.42 -13.94 7.63
C PHE A 165 -4.26 -14.93 7.51
N PHE A 166 -3.03 -14.45 7.25
CA PHE A 166 -1.92 -15.33 6.89
C PHE A 166 -1.50 -16.28 7.99
N ILE A 167 -1.42 -15.82 9.24
CA ILE A 167 -1.13 -16.68 10.38
C ILE A 167 -2.28 -17.65 10.67
N PRO A 168 -3.52 -17.19 10.96
CA PRO A 168 -4.57 -18.09 11.46
C PRO A 168 -5.18 -19.01 10.40
N ASP A 169 -5.25 -18.58 9.13
CA ASP A 169 -5.95 -19.33 8.09
C ASP A 169 -5.00 -20.09 7.16
N PHE A 170 -3.83 -19.50 6.85
CA PHE A 170 -2.84 -20.11 5.95
C PHE A 170 -1.70 -20.79 6.71
N GLY A 171 -1.63 -20.64 8.03
CA GLY A 171 -0.59 -21.26 8.86
C GLY A 171 0.81 -20.77 8.51
N LEU A 172 0.94 -19.54 8.00
CA LEU A 172 2.22 -18.98 7.63
C LEU A 172 3.00 -18.55 8.87
N ASP A 173 4.30 -18.84 8.85
CA ASP A 173 5.26 -18.40 9.84
C ASP A 173 5.62 -16.93 9.57
N PRO A 174 5.25 -15.98 10.44
CA PRO A 174 5.47 -14.56 10.20
C PRO A 174 6.95 -14.20 10.03
N GLU A 175 7.86 -14.95 10.67
CA GLU A 175 9.31 -14.75 10.55
C GLU A 175 9.86 -15.11 9.16
N LYS A 176 9.08 -15.85 8.36
CA LYS A 176 9.42 -16.18 6.96
C LYS A 176 8.78 -15.24 5.95
N LEU A 177 7.97 -14.29 6.39
CA LEU A 177 7.37 -13.28 5.52
C LEU A 177 8.39 -12.19 5.24
N LEU A 178 8.56 -11.87 3.96
CA LEU A 178 9.43 -10.77 3.57
C LEU A 178 8.60 -9.49 3.45
N ILE A 179 8.53 -8.73 4.55
CA ILE A 179 7.77 -7.49 4.67
C ILE A 179 8.67 -6.32 4.25
N LYS A 180 8.20 -5.50 3.31
CA LYS A 180 9.00 -4.45 2.67
C LYS A 180 8.24 -3.14 2.64
N PHE A 181 8.77 -2.10 3.28
CA PHE A 181 8.34 -0.75 2.97
C PHE A 181 8.78 -0.36 1.56
N SER A 182 7.87 0.20 0.74
CA SER A 182 8.12 0.49 -0.67
C SER A 182 9.02 1.72 -0.92
N GLY A 183 9.35 2.47 0.13
CA GLY A 183 10.02 3.76 0.06
C GLY A 183 9.06 4.92 -0.24
N ASN A 184 7.74 4.69 -0.26
CA ASN A 184 6.74 5.73 -0.51
C ASN A 184 5.61 5.72 0.52
N ARG A 185 4.49 5.03 0.26
CA ARG A 185 3.28 5.07 1.09
C ARG A 185 2.69 3.70 1.40
N GLY A 186 3.45 2.64 1.13
CA GLY A 186 2.93 1.29 1.16
C GLY A 186 3.96 0.25 1.54
N TYR A 187 3.46 -0.96 1.71
CA TYR A 187 4.23 -2.14 2.04
C TYR A 187 3.93 -3.26 1.06
N HIS A 188 4.92 -4.12 0.83
CA HIS A 188 4.73 -5.40 0.18
C HIS A 188 4.95 -6.52 1.21
N ILE A 189 4.05 -7.50 1.22
CA ILE A 189 4.28 -8.79 1.90
C ILE A 189 4.61 -9.80 0.81
N GLN A 190 5.79 -10.41 0.87
CA GLN A 190 6.23 -11.40 -0.11
C GLN A 190 6.41 -12.77 0.54
N ILE A 191 5.70 -13.76 0.01
CA ILE A 191 5.68 -15.16 0.48
C ILE A 191 6.45 -16.01 -0.54
N GLN A 192 7.59 -16.56 -0.10
CA GLN A 192 8.55 -17.27 -0.97
C GLN A 192 8.47 -18.80 -0.86
N SER A 193 7.46 -19.34 -0.17
CA SER A 193 7.28 -20.79 -0.04
C SER A 193 6.89 -21.45 -1.36
N GLU A 194 7.40 -22.66 -1.60
CA GLU A 194 7.18 -23.41 -2.86
C GLU A 194 5.71 -23.67 -3.21
N SER A 195 4.84 -23.85 -2.22
CA SER A 195 3.40 -24.02 -2.44
C SER A 195 2.75 -22.78 -3.08
N PHE A 196 3.17 -21.59 -2.66
CA PHE A 196 2.68 -20.32 -3.20
C PHE A 196 3.32 -19.98 -4.55
N LYS A 197 4.57 -20.37 -4.78
CA LYS A 197 5.28 -20.10 -6.04
C LYS A 197 4.59 -20.68 -7.26
N LYS A 198 3.95 -21.84 -7.10
CA LYS A 198 3.28 -22.59 -8.18
C LYS A 198 1.84 -22.18 -8.42
N LEU A 199 1.28 -21.27 -7.61
CA LEU A 199 -0.08 -20.79 -7.81
C LEU A 199 -0.19 -20.04 -9.14
N ASP A 200 -1.19 -20.43 -9.93
CA ASP A 200 -1.58 -19.71 -11.13
C ASP A 200 -2.33 -18.41 -10.80
N GLN A 201 -2.65 -17.64 -11.83
CA GLN A 201 -3.31 -16.35 -11.68
C GLN A 201 -4.70 -16.45 -11.03
N ASP A 202 -5.43 -17.54 -11.28
CA ASP A 202 -6.79 -17.73 -10.77
C ASP A 202 -6.76 -18.11 -9.30
N SER A 203 -5.89 -19.04 -8.90
CA SER A 203 -5.68 -19.40 -7.49
C SER A 203 -5.24 -18.21 -6.65
N ARG A 204 -4.36 -17.36 -7.20
CA ARG A 204 -3.94 -16.11 -6.56
C ARG A 204 -5.09 -15.12 -6.39
N ARG A 205 -6.00 -15.06 -7.38
CA ARG A 205 -7.18 -14.21 -7.32
C ARG A 205 -8.15 -14.68 -6.24
N GLU A 206 -8.29 -15.98 -6.04
CA GLU A 206 -9.11 -16.51 -4.94
C GLU A 206 -8.51 -16.16 -3.56
N ILE A 207 -7.19 -16.20 -3.38
CA ILE A 207 -6.56 -15.73 -2.15
C ILE A 207 -6.78 -14.23 -1.96
N ALA A 208 -6.62 -13.43 -3.02
CA ALA A 208 -6.88 -11.99 -2.97
C ALA A 208 -8.35 -11.69 -2.59
N ASN A 209 -9.32 -12.36 -3.22
CA ASN A 209 -10.74 -12.26 -2.90
C ASN A 209 -11.03 -12.69 -1.46
N TYR A 210 -10.37 -13.75 -0.99
CA TYR A 210 -10.49 -14.22 0.39
C TYR A 210 -10.02 -13.19 1.40
N ILE A 211 -8.96 -12.44 1.12
CA ILE A 211 -8.46 -11.37 2.00
C ILE A 211 -9.38 -10.15 1.94
N THR A 212 -9.85 -9.78 0.74
CA THR A 212 -10.70 -8.59 0.53
C THR A 212 -12.18 -8.82 0.85
N GLY A 213 -12.57 -10.05 1.18
CA GLY A 213 -13.95 -10.40 1.52
C GLY A 213 -14.91 -10.29 0.34
N LYS A 214 -14.39 -10.42 -0.89
CA LYS A 214 -15.22 -10.38 -2.10
C LYS A 214 -15.99 -11.68 -2.26
N ASN A 215 -17.24 -11.55 -2.74
CA ASN A 215 -18.13 -12.67 -3.06
C ASN A 215 -18.42 -13.61 -1.86
N ILE A 216 -18.43 -13.08 -0.63
CA ILE A 216 -18.84 -13.82 0.55
C ILE A 216 -20.34 -14.17 0.45
N ASP A 217 -20.65 -15.46 0.52
CA ASP A 217 -22.01 -15.95 0.65
C ASP A 217 -22.38 -16.09 2.14
N LEU A 218 -23.18 -15.16 2.64
CA LEU A 218 -23.61 -15.16 4.04
C LEU A 218 -24.34 -16.45 4.44
N ASP A 219 -25.06 -17.10 3.53
CA ASP A 219 -25.81 -18.33 3.85
C ASP A 219 -24.86 -19.49 4.15
N LEU A 220 -23.72 -19.55 3.44
CA LEU A 220 -22.64 -20.51 3.71
C LEU A 220 -21.86 -20.17 5.00
N HIS A 221 -21.92 -18.91 5.44
CA HIS A 221 -21.27 -18.41 6.65
C HIS A 221 -22.20 -18.37 7.87
N GLY A 222 -23.18 -19.28 7.92
CA GLY A 222 -24.01 -19.50 9.11
C GLY A 222 -25.12 -18.46 9.32
N PHE A 223 -25.29 -17.53 8.40
CA PHE A 223 -26.43 -16.63 8.42
C PHE A 223 -27.66 -17.33 7.85
N LYS A 224 -28.78 -17.23 8.56
CA LYS A 224 -30.10 -17.51 7.98
C LYS A 224 -31.00 -16.37 8.38
N PHE A 225 -31.34 -15.54 7.40
CA PHE A 225 -32.23 -14.40 7.57
C PHE A 225 -33.54 -14.65 6.83
N ASP A 226 -34.51 -15.26 7.52
CA ASP A 226 -35.90 -15.34 7.07
C ASP A 226 -36.79 -14.43 7.92
N LYS A 227 -38.03 -14.17 7.48
CA LYS A 227 -39.03 -13.35 8.19
C LYS A 227 -39.28 -13.81 9.63
N SER A 228 -39.01 -15.07 9.95
CA SER A 228 -39.28 -15.70 11.26
C SER A 228 -38.03 -16.02 12.08
N ILE A 229 -36.86 -16.16 11.44
CA ILE A 229 -35.62 -16.62 12.08
C ILE A 229 -34.47 -15.75 11.56
N MET A 230 -33.77 -15.11 12.49
CA MET A 230 -32.48 -14.47 12.22
C MET A 230 -31.42 -15.11 13.10
N ILE A 231 -30.58 -15.92 12.48
CA ILE A 231 -29.41 -16.52 13.10
C ILE A 231 -28.16 -16.13 12.32
N GLY A 232 -27.04 -16.09 13.03
CA GLY A 232 -25.72 -15.84 12.48
C GLY A 232 -24.68 -16.65 13.24
N PRO A 233 -23.39 -16.48 12.91
CA PRO A 233 -22.27 -17.14 13.55
C PRO A 233 -22.27 -17.06 15.07
N TYR A 234 -21.65 -18.06 15.71
CA TYR A 234 -21.37 -18.00 17.14
C TYR A 234 -20.07 -17.24 17.43
N LYS A 235 -19.94 -16.75 18.66
CA LYS A 235 -18.77 -15.95 19.08
C LYS A 235 -17.43 -16.67 18.86
N ASN A 236 -17.41 -17.99 19.01
CA ASN A 236 -16.20 -18.81 18.92
C ASN A 236 -15.98 -19.42 17.52
N ASP A 237 -16.84 -19.10 16.55
CA ASP A 237 -16.59 -19.51 15.18
C ASP A 237 -15.29 -18.87 14.67
N LYS A 238 -14.60 -19.57 13.75
CA LYS A 238 -13.29 -19.19 13.22
C LYS A 238 -13.39 -18.66 11.79
N GLY A 239 -12.28 -18.14 11.28
CA GLY A 239 -12.17 -17.64 9.91
C GLY A 239 -13.19 -16.53 9.62
N TRP A 240 -13.79 -16.57 8.44
CA TRP A 240 -14.73 -15.54 8.00
C TRP A 240 -16.00 -15.42 8.86
N ASN A 241 -16.48 -16.49 9.49
CA ASN A 241 -17.61 -16.41 10.42
C ASN A 241 -17.30 -15.45 11.60
N SER A 242 -16.10 -15.57 12.18
CA SER A 242 -15.61 -14.68 13.23
C SER A 242 -15.40 -13.26 12.72
N ARG A 243 -14.76 -13.12 11.55
CA ARG A 243 -14.43 -11.81 10.96
C ARG A 243 -15.69 -11.02 10.63
N ILE A 244 -16.71 -11.64 10.06
CA ILE A 244 -17.98 -10.97 9.75
C ILE A 244 -18.58 -10.39 11.03
N MET A 245 -18.60 -11.15 12.13
CA MET A 245 -19.12 -10.65 13.41
C MET A 245 -18.27 -9.52 13.98
N LYS A 246 -16.93 -9.64 13.96
CA LYS A 246 -15.99 -8.59 14.38
C LYS A 246 -16.19 -7.30 13.57
N TYR A 247 -16.27 -7.42 12.25
CA TYR A 247 -16.46 -6.29 11.34
C TYR A 247 -17.83 -5.66 11.48
N LEU A 248 -18.89 -6.48 11.63
CA LEU A 248 -20.23 -5.97 11.89
C LEU A 248 -20.26 -5.14 13.16
N ILE A 249 -19.77 -5.68 14.28
CA ILE A 249 -19.76 -4.97 15.56
C ILE A 249 -18.96 -3.66 15.45
N LYS A 250 -17.76 -3.72 14.87
CA LYS A 250 -16.90 -2.54 14.66
C LYS A 250 -17.59 -1.48 13.80
N TYR A 251 -18.23 -1.89 12.71
CA TYR A 251 -18.97 -0.98 11.84
C TYR A 251 -20.12 -0.30 12.61
N ILE A 252 -20.87 -1.04 13.42
CA ILE A 252 -21.96 -0.48 14.23
C ILE A 252 -21.43 0.51 15.29
N GLU A 253 -20.27 0.21 15.90
CA GLU A 253 -19.59 1.10 16.86
C GLU A 253 -19.18 2.42 16.21
N GLU A 254 -18.61 2.38 15.00
CA GLU A 254 -18.05 3.54 14.29
C GLU A 254 -19.08 4.34 13.47
N THR A 255 -20.19 3.70 13.07
CA THR A 255 -21.17 4.30 12.15
C THR A 255 -21.85 5.54 12.73
N ASP A 256 -22.02 6.57 11.89
CA ASP A 256 -22.81 7.76 12.17
C ASP A 256 -24.11 7.84 11.33
N GLN A 257 -24.88 8.92 11.51
CA GLN A 257 -26.10 9.14 10.73
C GLN A 257 -25.84 9.27 9.22
N LYS A 258 -24.71 9.83 8.79
CA LYS A 258 -24.41 10.06 7.37
C LYS A 258 -24.12 8.75 6.66
N ASP A 259 -23.41 7.85 7.31
CA ASP A 259 -23.09 6.54 6.75
C ASP A 259 -24.32 5.65 6.65
N PHE A 260 -25.16 5.63 7.67
CA PHE A 260 -26.37 4.80 7.64
C PHE A 260 -27.43 5.29 6.64
N LYS A 261 -27.45 6.59 6.29
CA LYS A 261 -28.32 7.13 5.22
C LYS A 261 -28.08 6.49 3.85
N LYS A 262 -26.89 5.95 3.61
CA LYS A 262 -26.56 5.18 2.39
C LYS A 262 -27.23 3.80 2.40
N ILE A 263 -27.57 3.30 3.59
CA ILE A 263 -28.10 1.95 3.83
C ILE A 263 -29.63 1.96 3.93
N SER A 264 -30.20 2.85 4.74
CA SER A 264 -31.63 2.84 5.12
C SER A 264 -32.25 4.25 5.25
N SER A 265 -33.57 4.32 5.45
CA SER A 265 -34.32 5.58 5.60
C SER A 265 -34.17 6.22 6.98
N SER A 266 -34.41 7.53 7.07
CA SER A 266 -34.15 8.37 8.25
C SER A 266 -34.82 7.91 9.54
N LYS A 267 -36.02 7.33 9.47
CA LYS A 267 -36.76 6.86 10.65
C LYS A 267 -36.04 5.69 11.36
N PHE A 268 -35.46 4.77 10.61
CA PHE A 268 -34.76 3.60 11.17
C PHE A 268 -33.37 3.96 11.71
N ILE A 269 -32.77 5.03 11.21
CA ILE A 269 -31.45 5.50 11.65
C ILE A 269 -31.50 5.88 13.12
N ASN A 270 -32.43 6.74 13.53
CA ASN A 270 -32.48 7.20 14.91
C ASN A 270 -32.71 6.03 15.88
N GLU A 271 -33.68 5.15 15.59
CA GLU A 271 -33.93 3.98 16.43
C GLU A 271 -32.71 3.03 16.49
N PHE A 272 -32.00 2.84 15.38
CA PHE A 272 -30.79 2.02 15.33
C PHE A 272 -29.69 2.61 16.21
N LEU A 273 -29.45 3.92 16.10
CA LEU A 273 -28.42 4.62 16.88
C LEU A 273 -28.78 4.65 18.36
N ASP A 274 -30.06 4.84 18.72
CA ASP A 274 -30.55 4.82 20.10
C ASP A 274 -30.39 3.42 20.75
N LYS A 275 -30.53 2.35 19.96
CA LYS A 275 -30.38 0.96 20.41
C LYS A 275 -28.98 0.39 20.17
N ARG A 276 -28.02 1.18 19.69
CA ARG A 276 -26.68 0.73 19.27
C ARG A 276 -26.01 -0.16 20.32
N ASP A 277 -25.93 0.34 21.56
CA ASP A 277 -25.26 -0.38 22.64
C ASP A 277 -25.92 -1.71 22.97
N LEU A 278 -27.26 -1.76 22.90
CA LEU A 278 -28.02 -2.99 23.11
C LEU A 278 -27.80 -3.99 21.96
N ILE A 279 -27.78 -3.52 20.72
CA ILE A 279 -27.47 -4.35 19.54
C ILE A 279 -26.08 -4.96 19.68
N ILE A 280 -25.06 -4.13 19.97
CA ILE A 280 -23.68 -4.60 20.16
C ILE A 280 -23.60 -5.62 21.29
N LYS A 281 -24.25 -5.33 22.44
CA LYS A 281 -24.27 -6.24 23.59
C LYS A 281 -24.83 -7.62 23.20
N ASP A 282 -25.92 -7.65 22.46
CA ASP A 282 -26.59 -8.90 22.04
C ASP A 282 -25.83 -9.63 20.92
N LEU A 283 -25.11 -8.92 20.05
CA LEU A 283 -24.21 -9.52 19.06
C LEU A 283 -22.92 -10.08 19.69
N LYS A 284 -22.47 -9.54 20.84
CA LYS A 284 -21.29 -10.03 21.59
C LYS A 284 -21.56 -11.26 22.47
N LEU A 285 -22.82 -11.73 22.55
CA LEU A 285 -23.19 -12.94 23.27
C LEU A 285 -22.58 -14.19 22.60
N GLU A 286 -22.38 -15.26 23.37
CA GLU A 286 -21.89 -16.55 22.83
C GLU A 286 -22.79 -17.07 21.70
N ARG A 287 -24.10 -16.93 21.89
CA ARG A 287 -25.14 -17.08 20.86
C ARG A 287 -25.75 -15.71 20.56
N PRO A 288 -25.34 -15.04 19.47
CA PRO A 288 -25.83 -13.71 19.13
C PRO A 288 -27.35 -13.64 18.99
N LYS A 289 -27.94 -12.58 19.52
CA LYS A 289 -29.38 -12.30 19.37
C LYS A 289 -29.58 -11.21 18.32
N TRP A 290 -30.30 -11.55 17.25
CA TRP A 290 -30.51 -10.65 16.10
C TRP A 290 -31.84 -9.88 16.15
N ASN A 291 -32.74 -10.26 17.06
CA ASN A 291 -34.11 -9.73 17.13
C ASN A 291 -34.28 -8.48 18.01
N VAL A 292 -33.17 -7.88 18.48
CA VAL A 292 -33.16 -6.66 19.32
C VAL A 292 -33.90 -5.50 18.66
N MET A 293 -33.75 -5.42 17.34
CA MET A 293 -34.45 -4.48 16.49
C MET A 293 -35.12 -5.29 15.38
N LYS A 294 -36.37 -4.93 15.03
CA LYS A 294 -37.10 -5.54 13.91
C LYS A 294 -36.58 -5.02 12.56
N LEU A 295 -35.28 -5.17 12.31
CA LEU A 295 -34.70 -4.93 11.00
C LEU A 295 -35.06 -6.09 10.07
N SER A 296 -35.36 -5.77 8.82
CA SER A 296 -35.61 -6.80 7.82
C SER A 296 -34.31 -7.54 7.48
N PRO A 297 -34.39 -8.83 7.06
CA PRO A 297 -33.27 -9.59 6.49
C PRO A 297 -32.42 -8.79 5.49
N LYS A 298 -33.09 -8.04 4.60
CA LYS A 298 -32.45 -7.24 3.56
C LYS A 298 -31.58 -6.11 4.15
N ILE A 299 -32.02 -5.48 5.23
CA ILE A 299 -31.24 -4.42 5.89
C ILE A 299 -30.04 -5.03 6.60
N TRP A 300 -30.20 -6.13 7.34
CA TRP A 300 -29.08 -6.81 7.98
C TRP A 300 -28.01 -7.25 6.98
N LYS A 301 -28.43 -7.89 5.88
CA LYS A 301 -27.53 -8.28 4.80
C LYS A 301 -26.74 -7.08 4.26
N LYS A 302 -27.39 -5.95 4.02
CA LYS A 302 -26.73 -4.73 3.55
C LYS A 302 -25.76 -4.14 4.59
N ILE A 303 -26.11 -4.14 5.88
CA ILE A 303 -25.19 -3.69 6.95
C ILE A 303 -23.96 -4.59 7.00
N ILE A 304 -24.15 -5.91 6.92
CA ILE A 304 -23.04 -6.88 6.92
C ILE A 304 -22.15 -6.71 5.71
N GLU A 305 -22.73 -6.58 4.51
CA GLU A 305 -21.98 -6.33 3.27
C GLU A 305 -21.12 -5.06 3.38
N VAL A 306 -21.69 -3.95 3.88
CA VAL A 306 -20.94 -2.70 4.08
C VAL A 306 -19.88 -2.85 5.17
N ALA A 307 -20.14 -3.61 6.23
CA ALA A 307 -19.16 -3.86 7.29
C ALA A 307 -17.96 -4.66 6.76
N ILE A 308 -18.22 -5.70 5.94
CA ILE A 308 -17.17 -6.46 5.25
C ILE A 308 -16.39 -5.52 4.32
N GLU A 309 -17.08 -4.77 3.46
CA GLU A 309 -16.43 -3.83 2.55
C GLU A 309 -15.60 -2.79 3.31
N THR A 310 -16.02 -2.34 4.50
CA THR A 310 -15.31 -1.32 5.26
C THR A 310 -14.06 -1.88 5.94
N HIS A 311 -14.11 -3.09 6.49
CA HIS A 311 -13.08 -3.60 7.41
C HIS A 311 -12.24 -4.77 6.90
N ALA A 312 -12.65 -5.45 5.84
CA ALA A 312 -11.84 -6.49 5.20
C ALA A 312 -10.47 -5.98 4.72
N GLY A 313 -9.60 -6.88 4.30
CA GLY A 313 -8.27 -6.54 3.81
C GLY A 313 -8.33 -5.57 2.62
N LYS A 314 -7.41 -4.60 2.60
CA LYS A 314 -7.27 -3.57 1.57
C LYS A 314 -5.94 -3.77 0.86
N ILE A 315 -6.00 -4.31 -0.34
CA ILE A 315 -4.83 -4.68 -1.14
C ILE A 315 -5.00 -4.20 -2.59
N ASP A 316 -3.89 -4.04 -3.31
CA ASP A 316 -3.87 -3.95 -4.77
C ASP A 316 -3.98 -5.37 -5.37
N GLU A 317 -5.21 -5.80 -5.67
CA GLU A 317 -5.50 -7.13 -6.22
C GLU A 317 -4.77 -7.43 -7.55
N PRO A 318 -4.69 -6.51 -8.52
CA PRO A 318 -3.84 -6.67 -9.70
C PRO A 318 -2.40 -7.09 -9.37
N VAL A 319 -1.78 -6.54 -8.32
CA VAL A 319 -0.42 -6.95 -7.91
C VAL A 319 -0.40 -8.40 -7.44
N SER A 320 -1.41 -8.80 -6.67
CA SER A 320 -1.46 -10.14 -6.07
C SER A 320 -1.71 -11.24 -7.08
N THR A 321 -2.43 -10.93 -8.15
CA THR A 321 -2.77 -11.88 -9.23
C THR A 321 -1.68 -12.01 -10.30
N ASP A 322 -0.84 -10.98 -10.48
CA ASP A 322 0.18 -10.93 -11.53
C ASP A 322 1.38 -11.86 -11.22
N THR A 323 1.55 -12.91 -12.03
CA THR A 323 2.63 -13.90 -11.90
C THR A 323 3.97 -13.44 -12.47
N LYS A 324 4.06 -12.20 -12.97
CA LYS A 324 5.23 -11.64 -13.69
C LYS A 324 5.60 -10.24 -13.17
N ARG A 325 5.07 -9.84 -12.01
CA ARG A 325 5.21 -8.49 -11.45
C ARG A 325 6.67 -8.15 -11.12
N LEU A 326 7.06 -6.91 -11.39
CA LEU A 326 8.28 -6.29 -10.88
C LEU A 326 7.96 -5.49 -9.61
N LEU A 327 8.67 -5.78 -8.52
CA LEU A 327 8.54 -5.09 -7.24
C LEU A 327 9.73 -4.18 -6.99
N ARG A 328 9.56 -3.19 -6.12
CA ARG A 328 10.66 -2.36 -5.64
C ARG A 328 11.77 -3.26 -5.10
N LEU A 329 13.00 -3.05 -5.59
CA LEU A 329 14.18 -3.76 -5.12
C LEU A 329 14.41 -3.39 -3.65
N PRO A 330 14.50 -4.35 -2.72
CA PRO A 330 14.80 -4.06 -1.32
C PRO A 330 16.11 -3.29 -1.17
N ASN A 331 16.13 -2.39 -0.19
CA ASN A 331 17.19 -1.46 0.13
C ASN A 331 17.56 -0.49 -0.99
N SER A 332 16.83 -0.45 -2.11
CA SER A 332 16.99 0.61 -3.11
C SER A 332 16.32 1.92 -2.65
N LEU A 333 16.69 3.03 -3.28
CA LEU A 333 16.09 4.33 -2.99
C LEU A 333 14.89 4.60 -3.90
N HIS A 334 13.85 5.20 -3.34
CA HIS A 334 12.65 5.53 -4.08
C HIS A 334 12.74 6.94 -4.69
N GLY A 335 12.95 7.05 -6.00
CA GLY A 335 13.17 8.34 -6.68
C GLY A 335 12.03 9.38 -6.68
N LYS A 336 10.90 9.16 -5.99
CA LYS A 336 9.88 10.21 -5.73
C LYS A 336 9.93 10.76 -4.30
N THR A 337 10.75 10.20 -3.44
CA THR A 337 10.79 10.50 -1.99
C THR A 337 12.22 10.51 -1.44
N GLY A 338 13.17 9.83 -2.09
CA GLY A 338 14.52 9.63 -1.54
C GLY A 338 14.59 8.60 -0.41
N LEU A 339 13.47 8.10 0.10
CA LEU A 339 13.44 7.14 1.19
C LEU A 339 13.93 5.76 0.74
N GLN A 340 14.56 5.04 1.67
CA GLN A 340 14.97 3.65 1.48
C GLN A 340 13.76 2.71 1.45
N ALA A 341 13.71 1.81 0.47
CA ALA A 341 12.76 0.71 0.45
C ALA A 341 13.23 -0.41 1.39
N LYS A 342 12.89 -0.31 2.67
CA LYS A 342 13.47 -1.13 3.74
C LYS A 342 12.72 -2.43 3.99
N ILE A 343 13.44 -3.51 4.29
CA ILE A 343 12.85 -4.74 4.84
C ILE A 343 12.67 -4.56 6.34
N VAL A 344 11.51 -4.98 6.84
CA VAL A 344 11.14 -4.88 8.25
C VAL A 344 10.78 -6.27 8.72
N SER A 345 11.33 -6.73 9.84
CA SER A 345 10.91 -7.99 10.45
C SER A 345 9.48 -7.85 11.02
N TYR A 346 8.79 -8.97 11.22
CA TYR A 346 7.45 -8.92 11.80
C TYR A 346 7.46 -8.32 13.21
N ASP A 347 8.41 -8.73 14.06
CA ASP A 347 8.59 -8.23 15.44
C ASP A 347 8.90 -6.72 15.53
N GLU A 348 9.52 -6.15 14.50
CA GLU A 348 9.86 -4.72 14.45
C GLU A 348 8.76 -3.88 13.79
N LEU A 349 7.79 -4.50 13.10
CA LEU A 349 6.83 -3.80 12.26
C LEU A 349 6.00 -2.77 13.05
N ASP A 350 5.58 -3.09 14.28
CA ASP A 350 4.83 -2.16 15.13
C ASP A 350 5.62 -0.88 15.44
N LYS A 351 6.92 -1.01 15.68
CA LYS A 351 7.82 0.09 16.08
C LYS A 351 8.39 0.85 14.90
N PHE A 352 8.35 0.26 13.71
CA PHE A 352 8.89 0.87 12.50
C PHE A 352 8.18 2.18 12.15
N ASP A 353 8.98 3.23 11.95
CA ASP A 353 8.58 4.53 11.47
C ASP A 353 9.30 4.87 10.15
N PRO A 354 8.61 4.82 9.00
CA PRO A 354 9.23 5.15 7.72
C PRO A 354 9.83 6.55 7.65
N LEU A 355 9.30 7.53 8.39
CA LEU A 355 9.78 8.92 8.33
C LEU A 355 11.07 9.13 9.12
N THR A 356 11.51 8.12 9.88
CA THR A 356 12.74 8.15 10.69
C THR A 356 13.70 7.03 10.27
N ASP A 357 13.21 5.80 10.17
CA ASP A 357 14.02 4.58 9.99
C ASP A 357 14.53 4.36 8.56
N THR A 358 14.07 5.18 7.60
CA THR A 358 14.43 5.07 6.17
C THR A 358 15.23 6.26 5.65
N LEU A 359 15.61 7.17 6.56
CA LEU A 359 16.47 8.31 6.26
C LEU A 359 17.93 7.84 6.22
N VAL A 360 18.56 7.99 5.06
CA VAL A 360 19.92 7.49 4.81
C VAL A 360 20.90 8.60 4.43
N PHE A 361 20.44 9.85 4.40
CA PHE A 361 21.25 11.00 4.01
C PHE A 361 21.49 11.92 5.21
N GLU A 362 22.77 12.08 5.53
CA GLU A 362 23.22 12.94 6.62
C GLU A 362 23.81 14.27 6.12
N GLY A 363 23.92 15.22 7.05
CA GLY A 363 24.39 16.58 6.81
C GLY A 363 23.26 17.54 6.45
N GLU A 364 23.65 18.76 6.08
CA GLU A 364 22.73 19.84 5.75
C GLU A 364 22.96 20.35 4.33
N VAL A 365 21.92 20.90 3.72
CA VAL A 365 21.99 21.50 2.39
C VAL A 365 21.03 22.68 2.29
N LYS A 366 21.46 23.71 1.56
CA LYS A 366 20.67 24.89 1.29
C LYS A 366 19.75 24.65 0.10
N VAL A 367 18.44 24.83 0.29
CA VAL A 367 17.43 24.66 -0.74
C VAL A 367 16.52 25.87 -0.83
N LYS A 368 15.93 26.08 -2.01
CA LYS A 368 14.81 26.99 -2.22
C LYS A 368 13.51 26.22 -2.27
N PHE A 369 12.59 26.49 -1.37
CA PHE A 369 11.27 25.90 -1.40
C PHE A 369 10.38 26.55 -2.46
N LYS A 370 9.52 25.73 -3.05
CA LYS A 370 8.32 26.12 -3.79
C LYS A 370 7.13 25.94 -2.85
N LYS A 371 5.90 25.95 -3.38
CA LYS A 371 4.74 25.56 -2.60
C LYS A 371 4.89 24.14 -2.06
N CYS A 372 5.03 24.03 -0.73
CA CYS A 372 5.27 22.80 0.00
C CYS A 372 4.35 22.76 1.23
N PRO A 373 3.55 21.70 1.43
CA PRO A 373 2.83 21.55 2.69
C PRO A 373 3.80 21.37 3.86
N GLU A 374 3.30 21.56 5.07
CA GLU A 374 4.02 21.15 6.29
C GLU A 374 4.28 19.63 6.25
N PHE A 375 5.45 19.21 6.72
CA PHE A 375 5.77 17.79 6.84
C PHE A 375 6.78 17.50 7.94
N THR A 376 6.63 16.33 8.56
CA THR A 376 7.58 15.75 9.51
C THR A 376 8.57 14.86 8.76
N LEU A 377 9.87 14.97 9.08
CA LEU A 377 10.87 14.01 8.65
C LEU A 377 11.98 13.90 9.71
N GLY A 378 12.17 12.70 10.25
CA GLY A 378 12.95 12.48 11.47
C GLY A 378 12.34 13.25 12.64
N ASN A 379 13.18 13.92 13.43
CA ASN A 379 12.75 14.68 14.62
C ASN A 379 12.34 16.13 14.30
N TYR A 380 12.13 16.48 13.04
CA TYR A 380 11.92 17.86 12.60
C TYR A 380 10.62 18.02 11.82
N VAL A 381 9.96 19.15 12.05
CA VAL A 381 8.82 19.64 11.26
C VAL A 381 9.32 20.77 10.36
N TYR A 382 8.98 20.70 9.09
CA TYR A 382 9.35 21.68 8.07
C TYR A 382 8.11 22.32 7.46
N GLY A 383 8.21 23.62 7.13
CA GLY A 383 7.13 24.35 6.48
C GLY A 383 5.97 24.70 7.40
N PRO A 384 4.76 24.99 6.84
CA PRO A 384 4.49 25.05 5.40
C PRO A 384 5.27 26.17 4.70
N TYR A 385 5.52 26.01 3.40
CA TYR A 385 6.21 27.01 2.57
C TYR A 385 5.30 27.42 1.39
N GLU A 386 5.17 28.73 1.15
CA GLU A 386 4.35 29.28 0.06
C GLU A 386 5.13 29.42 -1.24
N GLY A 387 6.47 29.45 -1.16
CA GLY A 387 7.39 29.42 -2.28
C GLY A 387 8.32 30.64 -2.31
N GLY A 388 9.61 30.39 -2.57
CA GLY A 388 10.65 31.40 -2.62
C GLY A 388 11.56 31.42 -1.39
N GLU A 389 11.13 30.81 -0.29
CA GLU A 389 11.86 30.66 0.96
C GLU A 389 13.14 29.85 0.73
N VAL A 390 14.21 30.22 1.43
CA VAL A 390 15.53 29.61 1.28
C VAL A 390 16.02 29.19 2.65
N GLU A 391 16.17 27.89 2.85
CA GLU A 391 16.47 27.30 4.15
C GLU A 391 17.67 26.36 4.05
N ILE A 392 18.41 26.22 5.16
CA ILE A 392 19.37 25.14 5.36
C ILE A 392 18.64 24.04 6.12
N VAL A 393 18.50 22.87 5.51
CA VAL A 393 17.74 21.75 6.08
C VAL A 393 18.57 20.48 6.07
N ASN A 394 18.16 19.49 6.87
CA ASN A 394 18.74 18.16 6.81
C ASN A 394 18.67 17.62 5.37
N LYS A 395 19.74 16.95 4.94
CA LYS A 395 19.88 16.46 3.55
C LYS A 395 18.76 15.51 3.13
N SER A 396 18.27 14.65 4.03
CA SER A 396 17.12 13.78 3.75
C SER A 396 15.86 14.59 3.46
N ALA A 397 15.61 15.67 4.22
CA ALA A 397 14.47 16.56 3.99
C ALA A 397 14.60 17.30 2.65
N ALA A 398 15.78 17.82 2.32
CA ALA A 398 16.04 18.44 1.03
C ALA A 398 15.80 17.49 -0.14
N ILE A 399 16.37 16.28 -0.09
CA ILE A 399 16.19 15.27 -1.14
C ILE A 399 14.70 14.89 -1.26
N PHE A 400 14.01 14.68 -0.14
CA PHE A 400 12.58 14.39 -0.13
C PHE A 400 11.77 15.49 -0.84
N SER A 401 11.97 16.76 -0.47
CA SER A 401 11.28 17.89 -1.09
C SER A 401 11.65 18.09 -2.56
N ILE A 402 12.91 17.89 -2.95
CA ILE A 402 13.34 17.93 -4.36
C ILE A 402 12.66 16.81 -5.16
N CYS A 403 12.65 15.58 -4.63
CA CYS A 403 12.00 14.44 -5.30
C CYS A 403 10.48 14.59 -5.41
N LYS A 404 9.84 15.27 -4.45
CA LYS A 404 8.43 15.68 -4.49
C LYS A 404 8.16 16.90 -5.37
N GLY A 405 9.21 17.55 -5.87
CA GLY A 405 9.13 18.74 -6.72
C GLY A 405 8.70 20.01 -5.97
N THR A 406 8.83 20.03 -4.64
CA THR A 406 8.48 21.16 -3.77
C THR A 406 9.69 21.97 -3.30
N ALA A 407 10.90 21.57 -3.69
CA ALA A 407 12.11 22.36 -3.51
C ALA A 407 13.07 22.20 -4.70
N GLU A 408 14.05 23.10 -4.78
CA GLU A 408 15.19 23.01 -5.69
C GLU A 408 16.49 23.39 -4.95
N LEU A 409 17.62 22.87 -5.41
CA LEU A 409 18.93 23.20 -4.85
C LEU A 409 19.21 24.71 -5.08
N TYR A 410 19.61 25.42 -4.02
CA TYR A 410 19.87 26.87 -4.06
C TYR A 410 21.20 27.23 -4.73
#